data_AF-A0A6G3X270-F1
#
_entry.id   AF-A0A6G3X270-F1
#
_cell.length_a   1.000
_cell.length_b   1.000
_cell.length_c   1.000
_cell.angle_alpha   90.00
_cell.angle_beta   90.00
_cell.angle_gamma   90.00
#
_symmetry.space_group_name_H-M   'P 1'
#
loop_
_entity.id
_entity.type
_entity.pdbx_description
1 polymer ?
#
loop_
_entity_poly.entity_id
_entity_poly.type
_entity_poly.pdbx_seq_one_letter_code
_entity_poly.pdbx_strand_id
1 'polypeptide(L)' 'PLPDFDGNRVVLGAWVVEDEAAGLGIRESAGPVTDEYARFLPHVIL' A
#
# COMPACT_ATOMS: atom_id res chain seq x y z
N PRO A 1 3.77 12.95 -8.63
CA PRO A 1 4.22 11.54 -8.76
C PRO A 1 4.31 10.92 -7.36
N LEU A 2 4.12 9.60 -7.20
CA LEU A 2 4.31 8.96 -5.89
C LEU A 2 5.80 9.01 -5.47
N PRO A 3 6.10 9.13 -4.17
CA PRO A 3 7.47 9.06 -3.67
C PRO A 3 8.16 7.76 -4.07
N ASP A 4 9.47 7.83 -4.18
CA ASP A 4 10.34 6.68 -4.45
C ASP A 4 11.03 6.26 -3.14
N PHE A 5 10.87 4.99 -2.78
CA PHE A 5 11.49 4.35 -1.63
C PHE A 5 12.30 3.16 -2.15
N ASP A 6 13.62 3.33 -2.24
CA ASP A 6 14.54 2.32 -2.74
C ASP A 6 14.10 1.70 -4.08
N GLY A 7 13.64 2.55 -5.00
CA GLY A 7 13.16 2.15 -6.33
C GLY A 7 11.71 1.68 -6.38
N ASN A 8 10.96 1.76 -5.28
CA ASN A 8 9.55 1.38 -5.22
C ASN A 8 8.63 2.58 -4.98
N ARG A 9 7.42 2.53 -5.56
CA ARG A 9 6.34 3.47 -5.25
C ARG A 9 5.32 2.80 -4.35
N VAL A 10 5.12 3.39 -3.17
CA VAL A 10 4.27 2.85 -2.10
C VAL A 10 2.87 3.46 -2.16
N VAL A 11 1.86 2.62 -1.94
CA VAL A 11 0.46 3.02 -1.75
C VAL A 11 -0.10 2.39 -0.48
N LEU A 12 -0.88 3.19 0.26
CA LEU A 12 -1.67 2.74 1.39
C LEU A 12 -3.07 2.34 0.91
N GLY A 13 -3.47 1.11 1.21
CA GLY A 13 -4.84 0.67 1.10
C GLY A 13 -5.52 0.76 2.45
N ALA A 14 -6.54 1.60 2.60
CA ALA A 14 -7.35 1.70 3.81
C ALA A 14 -8.72 1.08 3.56
N TRP A 15 -9.22 0.33 4.55
CA TRP A 15 -10.51 -0.35 4.49
C TRP A 15 -11.46 0.25 5.51
N VAL A 16 -12.69 0.44 5.07
CA VAL A 16 -13.83 0.82 5.91
C VAL A 16 -14.84 -0.33 5.85
N VAL A 17 -15.38 -0.72 7.00
CA VAL A 17 -16.50 -1.65 7.09
C VAL A 17 -17.66 -0.87 7.69
N GLU A 18 -18.74 -0.76 6.93
CA GLU A 18 -19.82 0.21 7.18
C GLU A 18 -19.26 1.65 7.17
N ASP A 19 -19.33 2.35 8.29
CA ASP A 19 -18.83 3.72 8.45
C ASP A 19 -17.55 3.77 9.34
N GLU A 20 -17.02 2.60 9.71
CA GLU A 20 -15.88 2.49 10.63
C GLU A 20 -14.60 2.02 9.94
N ALA A 21 -13.48 2.63 10.31
CA ALA A 21 -12.16 2.23 9.82
C ALA A 21 -11.80 0.82 10.33
N ALA A 22 -11.51 -0.09 9.41
CA ALA A 22 -11.37 -1.51 9.71
C ALA A 22 -9.97 -2.08 9.42
N GLY A 23 -9.12 -1.34 8.71
CA GLY A 23 -7.75 -1.79 8.49
C GLY A 23 -6.96 -0.95 7.50
N LEU A 24 -5.66 -1.24 7.47
CA LEU A 24 -4.68 -0.66 6.57
C LEU A 24 -3.82 -1.78 5.98
N GLY A 25 -3.34 -1.58 4.76
CA GLY A 25 -2.30 -2.39 4.14
C GLY A 25 -1.37 -1.52 3.32
N ILE A 26 -0.18 -2.04 3.03
CA ILE A 26 0.84 -1.35 2.23
C ILE A 26 1.13 -2.20 0.99
N ARG A 27 1.07 -1.58 -0.20
CA ARG A 27 1.51 -2.20 -1.45
C ARG A 27 2.61 -1.37 -2.10
N GLU A 28 3.56 -2.05 -2.74
CA GLU A 28 4.63 -1.39 -3.49
C GLU A 28 4.97 -2.11 -4.81
N SER A 29 5.48 -1.35 -5.77
CA SER A 29 6.06 -1.86 -7.01
C SER A 29 7.11 -0.90 -7.55
N ALA A 30 8.05 -1.40 -8.36
CA ALA A 30 8.97 -0.57 -9.12
C ALA A 30 8.29 0.16 -10.29
N GLY A 31 7.14 -0.36 -10.74
CA GLY A 31 6.26 0.24 -11.74
C GLY A 31 4.94 0.74 -11.13
N PRO A 32 3.90 0.95 -11.95
CA PRO A 32 2.55 1.20 -11.46
C PRO A 32 2.07 0.08 -10.53
N VAL A 33 1.55 0.44 -9.35
CA VAL A 33 1.07 -0.52 -8.33
C VAL A 33 -0.22 -1.27 -8.72
N THR A 34 -0.84 -0.88 -9.84
CA THR A 34 -2.13 -1.40 -10.31
C THR A 34 -2.03 -2.71 -11.06
N ASP A 35 -0.82 -3.22 -11.29
CA ASP A 35 -0.60 -4.53 -11.88
C ASP A 35 -0.75 -5.67 -10.84
N GLU A 36 -0.46 -6.88 -11.31
CA GLU A 36 -0.49 -8.12 -10.52
C GLU A 36 0.81 -8.43 -9.77
N TYR A 37 1.89 -7.68 -10.04
CA TYR A 37 3.22 -7.91 -9.44
C TYR A 37 3.46 -7.06 -8.19
N ALA A 38 2.64 -6.04 -7.95
CA ALA A 38 2.72 -5.22 -6.74
C ALA A 38 2.56 -6.06 -5.47
N ARG A 39 3.57 -5.98 -4.61
CA ARG A 39 3.75 -6.80 -3.40
C ARG A 39 2.98 -6.21 -2.22
N PHE A 40 2.51 -7.06 -1.32
CA PHE A 40 1.96 -6.63 -0.02
C PHE A 40 3.07 -6.66 1.04
N LEU A 41 3.23 -5.56 1.79
CA LEU A 41 4.27 -5.45 2.81
C LEU A 41 3.69 -5.64 4.20
N PRO A 42 4.40 -6.37 5.10
CA PRO A 42 4.07 -6.35 6.51
C PRO A 42 4.28 -4.94 7.07
N HIS A 43 3.41 -4.52 7.99
CA HIS A 43 3.52 -3.23 8.66
C HIS A 43 3.21 -3.36 10.15
N VAL A 44 3.71 -2.42 10.94
CA VAL A 44 3.49 -2.32 12.38
C VAL A 44 3.09 -0.88 12.72
N ILE A 45 2.12 -0.74 13.61
CA ILE A 45 1.74 0.55 14.22
C ILE A 45 2.43 0.57 15.59
N LEU A 46 3.20 1.63 15.86
CA LEU A 46 3.95 1.82 17.11
C LEU A 46 3.25 2.80 18.04
#